data_AF-A0A0R1SIM1-F1
#
_entry.id   AF-A0A0R1SIM1-F1
#
_cell.length_a   1.000
_cell.length_b   1.000
_cell.length_c   1.000
_cell.angle_alpha   90.00
_cell.angle_beta   90.00
_cell.angle_gamma   90.00
#
_symmetry.space_group_name_H-M   'P 1'
#
loop_
_entity.id
_entity.type
_entity.pdbx_description
1 polymer ?
#
loop_
_entity_poly.entity_id
_entity_poly.type
_entity_poly.pdbx_seq_one_letter_code
_entity_poly.pdbx_strand_id
1 'polypeptide(L)'
;MRLKQTDIFNPDGSIKQNAFIHDRKTGKPNTLYLKPVQTELLLYRQWLLDHRLASEWLFPSIQHPDQHITEKQFYKVMTYVRH
;
A
#
# COMPACT_ATOMS: atom_id res chain seq x y z
N MET A 1 0.72 -8.66 -2.55
CA MET A 1 0.62 -7.68 -1.44
C MET A 1 -0.81 -7.18 -1.40
N ARG A 2 -1.52 -7.33 -0.27
CA ARG A 2 -2.97 -7.08 -0.15
C ARG A 2 -3.28 -6.08 0.98
N LEU A 3 -2.47 -5.04 1.11
CA LEU A 3 -2.70 -3.97 2.07
C LEU A 3 -3.84 -3.08 1.58
N LYS A 4 -4.73 -2.71 2.49
CA LYS A 4 -5.80 -1.73 2.24
C LYS A 4 -5.40 -0.35 2.73
N GLN A 5 -6.03 0.68 2.17
CA GLN A 5 -5.90 2.06 2.66
C GLN A 5 -6.20 2.13 4.17
N THR A 6 -7.25 1.42 4.62
CA THR A 6 -7.67 1.37 6.04
C THR A 6 -6.69 0.66 6.96
N ASP A 7 -5.75 -0.11 6.44
CA ASP A 7 -4.69 -0.72 7.27
C ASP A 7 -3.65 0.33 7.68
N ILE A 8 -3.49 1.39 6.88
CA ILE A 8 -2.45 2.42 7.03
C ILE A 8 -3.02 3.75 7.53
N PHE A 9 -4.15 4.18 6.99
CA PHE A 9 -4.74 5.47 7.24
C PHE A 9 -5.91 5.39 8.21
N ASN A 10 -6.00 6.39 9.07
CA ASN A 10 -7.16 6.65 9.91
C ASN A 10 -8.25 7.37 9.09
N PRO A 11 -9.51 7.35 9.56
CA PRO A 11 -10.62 8.05 8.89
C PRO A 11 -10.39 9.55 8.69
N ASP A 12 -9.65 10.19 9.60
CA ASP A 12 -9.27 11.61 9.53
C ASP A 12 -8.16 11.91 8.51
N GLY A 13 -7.63 10.89 7.84
CA GLY A 13 -6.56 11.00 6.86
C GLY A 13 -5.15 10.84 7.42
N SER A 14 -4.97 10.83 8.74
CA SER A 14 -3.67 10.62 9.38
C SER A 14 -3.14 9.20 9.18
N ILE A 15 -1.82 9.02 9.26
CA ILE A 15 -1.17 7.69 9.17
C ILE A 15 -1.05 7.08 10.57
N LYS A 16 -1.42 5.80 10.69
CA LYS A 16 -1.20 5.00 11.89
C LYS A 16 0.30 4.83 12.18
N GLN A 17 0.67 4.68 13.45
CA GLN A 17 2.07 4.40 13.79
C GLN A 17 2.52 3.00 13.33
N ASN A 18 1.60 2.03 13.41
CA ASN A 18 1.81 0.64 13.06
C ASN A 18 0.64 0.13 12.21
N ALA A 19 0.92 -0.82 11.31
CA ALA A 19 -0.10 -1.63 10.66
C ALA A 19 0.00 -3.09 11.13
N PHE A 20 -1.13 -3.66 11.52
CA PHE A 20 -1.22 -5.06 11.95
C PHE A 20 -1.71 -5.91 10.79
N ILE A 21 -0.87 -6.83 10.33
CA ILE A 21 -1.18 -7.70 9.19
C ILE A 21 -0.96 -9.16 9.56
N HIS A 22 -1.51 -10.06 8.75
CA HIS A 22 -1.19 -11.49 8.85
C HIS A 22 -0.27 -11.87 7.69
N ASP A 23 0.84 -12.50 8.02
CA ASP A 23 1.78 -13.02 7.03
C ASP A 23 1.10 -14.11 6.20
N ARG A 24 1.11 -13.97 4.87
CA ARG A 24 0.38 -14.89 3.98
C ARG A 24 0.96 -16.31 4.00
N LYS A 25 2.26 -16.46 4.26
CA LYS A 25 2.96 -17.74 4.18
C LYS A 25 2.75 -18.58 5.45
N THR A 26 2.78 -17.93 6.61
CA THR A 26 2.76 -18.56 7.93
C THR A 26 1.45 -18.36 8.68
N GLY A 27 0.61 -17.42 8.25
CA GLY A 27 -0.62 -17.01 8.93
C GLY A 27 -0.39 -16.20 10.21
N LYS A 28 0.87 -15.97 10.60
CA LYS A 28 1.20 -15.33 11.87
C LYS A 28 0.97 -13.82 11.81
N PRO A 29 0.55 -13.19 12.92
CA PRO A 29 0.52 -11.74 13.03
C PRO A 29 1.90 -11.13 12.80
N ASN A 30 1.94 -10.02 12.09
CA ASN A 30 3.12 -9.19 11.87
C ASN A 30 2.75 -7.72 12.01
N THR A 31 3.65 -6.94 12.61
CA THR A 31 3.46 -5.51 12.86
C THR A 31 4.44 -4.74 11.99
N LEU A 32 3.92 -3.95 11.06
CA LEU A 32 4.71 -3.05 10.24
C LEU A 32 4.86 -1.70 10.95
N TYR A 33 6.09 -1.27 11.18
CA TYR A 33 6.37 0.06 11.73
C TYR A 33 6.36 1.10 10.60
N LEU A 34 5.40 2.03 10.64
CA LEU A 34 5.13 2.94 9.52
C LEU A 34 5.89 4.26 9.61
N LYS A 35 6.34 4.66 10.79
CA LYS A 35 7.03 5.96 11.02
C LYS A 35 8.13 6.28 10.00
N PRO A 36 9.01 5.33 9.60
CA PRO A 36 10.10 5.62 8.68
C PRO A 36 9.65 5.92 7.25
N VAL A 37 8.41 5.58 6.87
CA VAL A 37 7.89 5.71 5.51
C VAL A 37 6.63 6.59 5.44
N GLN A 38 6.35 7.35 6.50
CA GLN A 38 5.12 8.16 6.61
C GLN A 38 5.02 9.19 5.49
N THR A 39 6.11 9.91 5.20
CA THR A 39 6.13 10.95 4.17
C THR A 39 5.83 10.35 2.80
N GLU A 40 6.47 9.24 2.46
CA GLU A 40 6.29 8.53 1.18
C GLU A 40 4.87 8.02 1.03
N LEU A 41 4.27 7.49 2.11
CA LEU A 41 2.88 7.05 2.11
C LEU A 41 1.89 8.20 1.90
N LEU A 42 2.13 9.38 2.49
CA LEU A 42 1.31 10.58 2.26
C LEU A 42 1.42 11.06 0.82
N LEU A 43 2.65 11.21 0.31
CA LEU A 43 2.90 11.64 -1.06
C LEU A 43 2.26 10.68 -2.07
N TYR A 44 2.39 9.38 -1.83
CA TYR A 44 1.78 8.36 -2.68
C TYR A 44 0.25 8.41 -2.64
N ARG A 45 -0.36 8.57 -1.47
CA ARG A 45 -1.82 8.72 -1.36
C ARG A 45 -2.32 9.95 -2.11
N GLN A 46 -1.61 11.08 -1.99
CA GLN A 46 -1.95 12.29 -2.74
C GLN A 46 -1.88 12.03 -4.25
N TRP A 47 -0.79 11.40 -4.71
CA TRP A 47 -0.64 11.03 -6.12
C TRP A 47 -1.80 10.15 -6.62
N LEU A 48 -2.24 9.16 -5.85
CA LEU A 48 -3.41 8.33 -6.21
C LEU A 48 -4.69 9.18 -6.39
N LEU A 49 -4.93 10.13 -5.49
CA LEU A 49 -6.10 11.02 -5.56
C LEU A 49 -6.04 11.93 -6.79
N ASP A 50 -4.88 12.53 -7.06
CA ASP A 50 -4.66 13.43 -8.20
C ASP A 50 -4.91 12.71 -9.54
N HIS A 51 -4.59 11.40 -9.59
CA HIS A 51 -4.75 10.56 -10.79
C HIS A 51 -6.10 9.85 -10.84
N ARG A 52 -7.04 10.16 -9.93
CA ARG A 52 -8.39 9.54 -9.84
C ARG A 52 -8.35 8.02 -9.67
N LEU A 53 -7.31 7.50 -9.01
CA LEU A 53 -7.13 6.08 -8.69
C LEU A 53 -7.67 5.78 -7.29
N ALA A 54 -8.94 6.12 -7.05
CA ALA A 54 -9.61 5.79 -5.79
C ALA A 54 -9.76 4.27 -5.67
N SER A 55 -9.30 3.70 -4.55
CA SER A 55 -9.29 2.26 -4.32
C SER A 55 -9.35 1.94 -2.83
N GLU A 56 -9.91 0.77 -2.48
CA GLU A 56 -9.71 0.21 -1.14
C GLU A 56 -8.28 -0.29 -0.93
N TRP A 57 -7.56 -0.64 -2.01
CA TRP A 57 -6.21 -1.17 -1.95
C TRP A 57 -5.20 -0.04 -1.80
N LEU A 58 -4.20 -0.27 -0.95
CA LEU A 58 -3.08 0.65 -0.79
C LEU A 58 -2.30 0.74 -2.11
N PHE A 59 -2.06 -0.40 -2.76
CA PHE A 59 -1.38 -0.48 -4.05
C PHE A 59 -2.34 -1.04 -5.11
N PRO A 60 -3.19 -0.19 -5.73
CA PRO A 60 -4.12 -0.63 -6.74
C PRO A 60 -3.45 -0.93 -8.08
N SER A 61 -4.13 -1.71 -8.92
CA SER A 61 -3.81 -1.81 -10.34
C SER A 61 -4.19 -0.49 -11.02
N ILE A 62 -3.31 0.02 -11.90
CA ILE A 62 -3.59 1.25 -12.66
C ILE A 62 -4.75 1.03 -13.66
N GLN A 63 -4.85 -0.18 -14.23
CA GLN A 63 -5.89 -0.51 -15.22
C GLN A 63 -7.24 -0.85 -14.59
N HIS A 64 -7.22 -1.44 -13.39
CA HIS A 64 -8.40 -1.87 -12.64
C HIS A 64 -8.24 -1.43 -11.17
N PRO A 65 -8.51 -0.15 -10.85
CA PRO A 65 -8.25 0.40 -9.51
C PRO A 65 -8.99 -0.32 -8.37
N ASP A 66 -10.07 -1.03 -8.69
CA ASP A 66 -10.79 -1.93 -7.78
C ASP A 66 -9.98 -3.16 -7.35
N GLN A 67 -8.88 -3.47 -8.03
CA GLN A 67 -8.01 -4.61 -7.77
C GLN A 67 -6.66 -4.19 -7.22
N HIS A 68 -6.04 -5.05 -6.40
CA HIS A 68 -4.66 -4.85 -5.95
C HIS A 68 -3.64 -5.16 -7.04
N ILE A 69 -2.44 -4.60 -6.94
CA ILE A 69 -1.30 -4.97 -7.78
C ILE A 69 -1.00 -6.47 -7.66
N THR A 70 -0.68 -7.10 -8.79
CA THR A 70 -0.28 -8.52 -8.82
C THR A 70 1.19 -8.68 -8.41
N GLU A 71 1.57 -9.86 -7.91
CA GLU A 71 2.99 -10.16 -7.58
C GLU A 71 3.90 -9.98 -8.80
N LYS A 72 3.45 -10.40 -9.98
CA LYS A 72 4.18 -10.20 -11.24
C LYS A 72 4.48 -8.73 -11.51
N GLN A 73 3.49 -7.85 -11.35
CA GLN A 73 3.67 -6.40 -11.55
C GLN A 73 4.57 -5.80 -10.47
N PHE A 74 4.42 -6.22 -9.21
CA PHE A 74 5.31 -5.80 -8.12
C PHE A 74 6.78 -6.12 -8.44
N TYR A 75 7.09 -7.35 -8.83
CA TYR A 75 8.47 -7.71 -9.16
C TYR A 75 8.99 -6.96 -10.39
N LYS A 76 8.15 -6.69 -11.39
CA LYS A 76 8.52 -5.87 -12.56
C LYS A 76 8.93 -4.44 -12.15
N VAL A 77 8.21 -3.82 -11.23
CA VAL A 77 8.57 -2.49 -10.69
C VAL A 77 9.88 -2.58 -9.92
N MET A 78 10.03 -3.58 -9.04
CA MET A 78 11.26 -3.78 -8.26
C MET A 78 12.50 -4.02 -9.12
N THR A 79 12.36 -4.68 -10.27
CA THR A 79 13.49 -4.83 -11.22
C THR A 79 13.86 -3.52 -11.88
N TYR A 80 12.89 -2.65 -12.15
CA TYR A 80 13.15 -1.36 -12.79
C TYR A 80 13.87 -0.39 -11.86
N VAL A 81 13.48 -0.36 -10.57
CA VAL A 81 14.09 0.53 -9.56
C VAL A 81 15.53 0.13 -9.20
N ARG A 82 15.95 -1.10 -9.50
CA ARG A 82 17.31 -1.60 -9.20
C ARG A 82 18.37 -1.19 -10.25
N HIS A 83 17.96 -0.53 -11.32
CA HIS A 83 18.82 0.02 -12.37
C HIS A 83 18.75 1.54 -12.34
#